data_AF-A0A1G5Q0C4-F1
#
_entry.id   AF-A0A1G5Q0C4-F1
#
_cell.length_a   1.000
_cell.length_b   1.000
_cell.length_c   1.000
_cell.angle_alpha   90.00
_cell.angle_beta   90.00
_cell.angle_gamma   90.00
#
_symmetry.space_group_name_H-M   'P 1'
#
loop_
_entity.id
_entity.type
_entity.pdbx_description
1 polymer ?
#
loop_
_entity_poly.entity_id
_entity_poly.type
_entity_poly.pdbx_seq_one_letter_code
_entity_poly.pdbx_strand_id
1 'polypeptide(L)'
;MAASEEDPAVQRLIDAFGGQPVAAKERLVGEPAYLSKRLQFASGSEIIMHDDAVVAVVLHAAPTGFAANGFNLSQWIQGLDKNATLADLKAAIDAPRTLGGMGFMLDGAYAEPSFKNNRGWNDPGNLLSISFTVEAPQRACRPEDDDCPSCCDLLVRAKAPDSGVYVEQTIAALAGAAAAGLIIESPRWVPLADLHALHASRLMERVESQLSCTACKRIICLTLYRESPATFEFTVFNEARQRPLEAIPPVEQWGDDLRLAQDRDAMHYVDHQPGSWFLVEQQGTLFLEARYWRNSMVDSSALIRLDQAETDSYRAGGHDYLSELVHQIDKSGPHTDGSPYFQRDLYRGPDSANLSKCFAAAIVNHTWIAEQRRGS
;
A
#
# COMPACT_ATOMS: atom_id res chain seq x y z
N MET A 1 -6.83 17.39 -21.52
CA MET A 1 -8.09 16.64 -21.74
C MET A 1 -7.69 15.22 -22.06
N ALA A 2 -8.26 14.24 -21.37
CA ALA A 2 -8.00 12.85 -21.71
C ALA A 2 -8.62 12.55 -23.09
N ALA A 3 -7.84 11.93 -23.97
CA ALA A 3 -8.26 11.63 -25.34
C ALA A 3 -9.12 10.36 -25.33
N SER A 4 -10.24 10.39 -26.06
CA SER A 4 -11.07 9.19 -26.25
C SER A 4 -10.53 8.29 -27.35
N GLU A 5 -11.06 7.08 -27.48
CA GLU A 5 -10.70 6.18 -28.60
C GLU A 5 -10.89 6.86 -29.96
N GLU A 6 -11.95 7.67 -30.13
CA GLU A 6 -12.26 8.38 -31.37
C GLU A 6 -11.36 9.60 -31.65
N ASP A 7 -10.49 9.98 -30.71
CA ASP A 7 -9.58 11.11 -30.89
C ASP A 7 -8.62 10.85 -32.08
N PRO A 8 -8.44 11.82 -33.00
CA PRO A 8 -7.55 11.63 -34.16
C PRO A 8 -6.10 11.27 -33.81
N ALA A 9 -5.59 11.68 -32.65
CA ALA A 9 -4.28 11.26 -32.17
C ALA A 9 -4.26 9.79 -31.75
N VAL A 10 -5.33 9.32 -31.08
CA VAL A 10 -5.47 7.92 -30.67
C VAL A 10 -5.68 7.02 -31.88
N GLN A 11 -6.50 7.43 -32.85
CA GLN A 11 -6.68 6.69 -34.11
C GLN A 11 -5.37 6.56 -34.91
N ARG A 12 -4.57 7.62 -34.99
CA ARG A 12 -3.22 7.52 -35.61
C ARG A 12 -2.31 6.56 -34.86
N LEU A 13 -2.42 6.49 -33.53
CA LEU A 13 -1.65 5.54 -32.72
C LEU A 13 -2.11 4.09 -32.97
N ILE A 14 -3.42 3.86 -33.04
CA ILE A 14 -4.03 2.58 -33.41
C ILE A 14 -3.53 2.11 -34.78
N ASP A 15 -3.58 2.98 -35.79
CA ASP A 15 -3.07 2.69 -37.13
C ASP A 15 -1.57 2.33 -37.09
N ALA A 16 -0.78 3.09 -36.33
CA ALA A 16 0.65 2.84 -36.16
C ALA A 16 0.95 1.52 -35.42
N PHE A 17 0.03 1.03 -34.60
CA PHE A 17 0.11 -0.30 -33.96
C PHE A 17 -0.40 -1.44 -34.84
N GLY A 18 -0.84 -1.15 -36.08
CA GLY A 18 -1.28 -2.14 -37.04
C GLY A 18 -2.79 -2.18 -37.30
N GLY A 19 -3.53 -1.15 -36.85
CA GLY A 19 -4.96 -1.03 -37.06
C GLY A 19 -5.77 -1.80 -36.01
N GLN A 20 -6.52 -2.83 -36.41
CA GLN A 20 -7.45 -3.50 -35.50
C GLN A 20 -6.74 -4.22 -34.33
N PRO A 21 -7.22 -4.07 -33.09
CA PRO A 21 -6.69 -4.81 -31.95
C PRO A 21 -6.97 -6.32 -32.11
N VAL A 22 -6.02 -7.15 -31.71
CA VAL A 22 -6.17 -8.63 -31.72
C VAL A 22 -6.96 -9.15 -30.53
N ALA A 23 -7.03 -8.37 -29.46
CA ALA A 23 -7.89 -8.64 -28.31
C ALA A 23 -8.32 -7.33 -27.65
N ALA A 24 -9.54 -7.33 -27.12
CA ALA A 24 -10.04 -6.31 -26.22
C ALA A 24 -10.47 -6.98 -24.91
N LYS A 25 -10.08 -6.40 -23.77
CA LYS A 25 -10.51 -6.84 -22.44
C LYS A 25 -11.17 -5.69 -21.73
N GLU A 26 -12.28 -5.97 -21.07
CA GLU A 26 -13.05 -4.98 -20.34
C GLU A 26 -13.40 -5.51 -18.95
N ARG A 27 -13.31 -4.64 -17.96
CA ARG A 27 -13.71 -4.95 -16.59
C ARG A 27 -14.05 -3.71 -15.79
N LEU A 28 -14.92 -3.88 -14.80
CA LEU A 28 -15.17 -2.85 -13.79
C LEU A 28 -14.13 -2.95 -12.67
N VAL A 29 -13.57 -1.81 -12.26
CA VAL A 29 -12.57 -1.73 -11.20
C VAL A 29 -13.07 -0.83 -10.08
N GLY A 30 -12.94 -1.28 -8.83
CA GLY A 30 -13.27 -0.51 -7.63
C GLY A 30 -14.78 -0.24 -7.43
N GLU A 31 -15.10 0.50 -6.38
CA GLU A 31 -16.43 1.06 -6.12
C GLU A 31 -16.27 2.45 -5.47
N PRO A 32 -16.73 3.56 -6.08
CA PRO A 32 -17.45 3.64 -7.36
C PRO A 32 -16.68 3.05 -8.52
N ALA A 33 -17.38 2.31 -9.37
CA ALA A 33 -16.75 1.59 -10.46
C ALA A 33 -16.37 2.51 -11.62
N TYR A 34 -15.19 2.31 -12.19
CA TYR A 34 -14.84 2.75 -13.54
C TYR A 34 -14.65 1.54 -14.46
N LEU A 35 -14.89 1.72 -15.75
CA LEU A 35 -14.66 0.71 -16.78
C LEU A 35 -13.21 0.80 -17.26
N SER A 36 -12.42 -0.25 -17.02
CA SER A 36 -11.08 -0.41 -17.58
C SER A 36 -11.16 -1.24 -18.86
N LYS A 37 -10.80 -0.64 -19.99
CA LYS A 37 -10.76 -1.24 -21.33
C LYS A 37 -9.32 -1.29 -21.84
N ARG A 38 -8.86 -2.48 -22.23
CA ARG A 38 -7.51 -2.72 -22.74
C ARG A 38 -7.58 -3.21 -24.18
N LEU A 39 -7.01 -2.45 -25.10
CA LEU A 39 -6.86 -2.79 -26.51
C LEU A 39 -5.45 -3.34 -26.74
N GLN A 40 -5.35 -4.59 -27.18
CA GLN A 40 -4.07 -5.30 -27.36
C GLN A 40 -3.79 -5.50 -28.85
N PHE A 41 -2.58 -5.16 -29.28
CA PHE A 41 -2.20 -5.17 -30.69
C PHE A 41 -1.12 -6.22 -30.97
N ALA A 42 -1.18 -6.86 -32.15
CA ALA A 42 -0.20 -7.87 -32.57
C ALA A 42 1.25 -7.33 -32.58
N SER A 43 1.40 -6.01 -32.69
CA SER A 43 2.69 -5.32 -32.60
C SER A 43 3.37 -5.49 -31.25
N GLY A 44 2.67 -5.88 -30.18
CA GLY A 44 3.17 -5.85 -28.80
C GLY A 44 2.84 -4.57 -28.04
N SER A 45 2.02 -3.68 -28.63
CA SER A 45 1.47 -2.52 -27.94
C SER A 45 0.16 -2.83 -27.24
N GLU A 46 -0.16 -2.00 -26.27
CA GLU A 46 -1.45 -1.99 -25.58
C GLU A 46 -1.88 -0.54 -25.27
N ILE A 47 -3.17 -0.25 -25.45
CA ILE A 47 -3.80 1.01 -25.02
C ILE A 47 -4.77 0.67 -23.89
N ILE A 48 -4.65 1.37 -22.76
CA ILE A 48 -5.52 1.22 -21.60
C ILE A 48 -6.35 2.48 -21.44
N MET A 49 -7.66 2.30 -21.29
CA MET A 49 -8.64 3.35 -21.12
C MET A 49 -9.46 3.14 -19.86
N HIS A 50 -9.74 4.22 -19.14
CA HIS A 50 -10.70 4.28 -18.03
C HIS A 50 -11.87 5.15 -18.45
N ASP A 51 -13.09 4.61 -18.47
CA ASP A 51 -14.31 5.31 -18.90
C ASP A 51 -14.10 6.05 -20.25
N ASP A 52 -13.60 5.29 -21.24
CA ASP A 52 -13.25 5.72 -22.60
C ASP A 52 -12.12 6.75 -22.72
N ALA A 53 -11.50 7.18 -21.62
CA ALA A 53 -10.34 8.05 -21.62
C ALA A 53 -9.03 7.25 -21.60
N VAL A 54 -8.11 7.51 -22.54
CA VAL A 54 -6.78 6.88 -22.56
C VAL A 54 -5.97 7.32 -21.32
N VAL A 55 -5.60 6.35 -20.49
CA VAL A 55 -4.82 6.55 -19.27
C VAL A 55 -3.39 6.00 -19.37
N ALA A 56 -3.19 4.99 -20.23
CA ALA A 56 -1.86 4.46 -20.50
C ALA A 56 -1.69 3.92 -21.92
N VAL A 57 -0.46 4.02 -22.42
CA VAL A 57 0.01 3.27 -23.60
C VAL A 57 1.21 2.43 -23.17
N VAL A 58 1.19 1.14 -23.42
CA VAL A 58 2.25 0.21 -22.98
C VAL A 58 2.90 -0.43 -24.19
N LEU A 59 4.23 -0.34 -24.26
CA LEU A 59 5.04 -1.03 -25.27
C LEU A 59 5.71 -2.24 -24.60
N HIS A 60 5.22 -3.45 -24.88
CA HIS A 60 5.73 -4.67 -24.25
C HIS A 60 6.99 -5.14 -24.99
N ALA A 61 8.17 -4.84 -24.46
CA ALA A 61 9.46 -5.24 -25.05
C ALA A 61 9.70 -6.76 -25.00
N ALA A 62 9.13 -7.45 -24.00
CA ALA A 62 9.16 -8.89 -23.87
C ALA A 62 7.94 -9.55 -24.57
N PRO A 63 8.05 -10.83 -25.00
CA PRO A 63 6.92 -11.59 -25.52
C PRO A 63 5.71 -11.60 -24.57
N THR A 64 4.51 -11.44 -25.14
CA THR A 64 3.23 -11.54 -24.43
C THR A 64 2.35 -12.64 -25.05
N GLY A 65 1.20 -12.93 -24.43
CA GLY A 65 0.23 -13.88 -24.98
C GLY A 65 -0.41 -13.44 -26.31
N PHE A 66 -0.36 -12.15 -26.64
CA PHE A 66 -0.92 -11.57 -27.86
C PHE A 66 0.15 -11.10 -28.85
N ALA A 67 1.43 -11.06 -28.46
CA ALA A 67 2.56 -10.66 -29.30
C ALA A 67 3.81 -11.50 -28.99
N ALA A 68 4.03 -12.55 -29.79
CA ALA A 68 5.06 -13.55 -29.53
C ALA A 68 6.51 -13.03 -29.54
N ASN A 69 6.76 -11.89 -30.20
CA ASN A 69 8.10 -11.30 -30.30
C ASN A 69 8.30 -10.06 -29.43
N GLY A 70 7.24 -9.61 -28.73
CA GLY A 70 7.21 -8.27 -28.13
C GLY A 70 7.25 -7.15 -29.19
N PHE A 71 7.30 -5.92 -28.69
CA PHE A 71 7.28 -4.70 -29.46
C PHE A 71 8.67 -4.33 -30.00
N ASN A 72 8.74 -3.93 -31.27
CA ASN A 72 9.99 -3.47 -31.87
C ASN A 72 10.29 -2.02 -31.49
N LEU A 73 10.91 -1.83 -30.32
CA LEU A 73 11.26 -0.50 -29.79
C LEU A 73 12.06 0.36 -30.77
N SER A 74 12.95 -0.24 -31.58
CA SER A 74 13.84 0.50 -32.49
C SER A 74 13.12 1.31 -33.55
N GLN A 75 11.88 0.94 -33.90
CA GLN A 75 11.05 1.66 -34.86
C GLN A 75 10.43 2.94 -34.30
N TRP A 76 10.41 3.08 -32.97
CA TRP A 76 9.75 4.16 -32.26
C TRP A 76 10.71 5.04 -31.48
N ILE A 77 11.72 4.41 -30.87
CA ILE A 77 12.76 5.10 -30.11
C ILE A 77 14.10 4.64 -30.65
N GLN A 78 14.77 5.55 -31.35
CA GLN A 78 16.03 5.26 -32.02
C GLN A 78 17.08 4.80 -31.01
N GLY A 79 17.76 3.71 -31.33
CA GLY A 79 18.82 3.14 -30.48
C GLY A 79 18.35 2.21 -29.37
N LEU A 80 17.04 1.99 -29.23
CA LEU A 80 16.50 1.01 -28.28
C LEU A 80 16.12 -0.30 -28.95
N ASP A 81 16.39 -1.40 -28.25
CA ASP A 81 15.88 -2.73 -28.57
C ASP A 81 15.44 -3.45 -27.29
N LYS A 82 15.04 -4.72 -27.40
CA LYS A 82 14.63 -5.54 -26.25
C LYS A 82 15.72 -5.75 -25.19
N ASN A 83 16.98 -5.45 -25.51
CA ASN A 83 18.12 -5.55 -24.61
C ASN A 83 18.43 -4.23 -23.90
N ALA A 84 17.68 -3.16 -24.17
CA ALA A 84 17.90 -1.85 -23.57
C ALA A 84 17.94 -1.91 -22.04
N THR A 85 19.00 -1.32 -21.48
CA THR A 85 19.16 -1.08 -20.05
C THR A 85 18.59 0.29 -19.67
N LEU A 86 18.50 0.59 -18.38
CA LEU A 86 18.10 1.92 -17.91
C LEU A 86 19.05 3.03 -18.40
N ALA A 87 20.32 2.72 -18.61
CA ALA A 87 21.29 3.67 -19.16
C ALA A 87 20.97 4.00 -20.62
N ASP A 88 20.64 2.97 -21.42
CA ASP A 88 20.25 3.15 -22.82
C ASP A 88 18.95 3.94 -22.94
N LEU A 89 17.94 3.61 -22.11
CA LEU A 89 16.69 4.37 -22.02
C LEU A 89 16.94 5.84 -21.69
N LYS A 90 17.82 6.11 -20.72
CA LYS A 90 18.16 7.48 -20.35
C LYS A 90 18.83 8.24 -21.50
N ALA A 91 19.69 7.59 -22.26
CA ALA A 91 20.36 8.20 -23.41
C ALA A 91 19.39 8.46 -24.58
N ALA A 92 18.43 7.58 -24.80
CA ALA A 92 17.52 7.66 -25.94
C ALA A 92 16.29 8.57 -25.70
N ILE A 93 15.73 8.59 -24.49
CA ILE A 93 14.53 9.39 -24.17
C ILE A 93 14.88 10.86 -23.96
N ASP A 94 16.12 11.18 -23.58
CA ASP A 94 16.61 12.54 -23.34
C ASP A 94 15.68 13.39 -22.47
N ALA A 95 15.24 12.82 -21.34
CA ALA A 95 14.32 13.47 -20.43
C ALA A 95 14.75 13.33 -18.96
N PRO A 96 14.39 14.29 -18.07
CA PRO A 96 14.70 14.20 -16.66
C PRO A 96 14.07 12.97 -16.01
N ARG A 97 14.73 12.38 -15.02
CA ARG A 97 14.16 11.28 -14.23
C ARG A 97 13.11 11.77 -13.24
N THR A 98 12.10 10.94 -13.00
CA THR A 98 11.16 11.13 -11.89
C THR A 98 11.87 11.02 -10.55
N LEU A 99 11.49 11.86 -9.57
CA LEU A 99 11.96 11.74 -8.19
C LEU A 99 11.54 10.38 -7.60
N GLY A 100 12.52 9.62 -7.08
CA GLY A 100 12.26 8.36 -6.36
C GLY A 100 11.92 7.15 -7.23
N GLY A 101 12.05 7.22 -8.56
CA GLY A 101 11.66 6.13 -9.47
C GLY A 101 12.56 5.96 -10.70
N MET A 102 12.31 4.91 -11.49
CA MET A 102 13.00 4.62 -12.76
C MET A 102 12.38 5.33 -13.98
N GLY A 103 11.32 6.09 -13.77
CA GLY A 103 10.61 6.79 -14.84
C GLY A 103 11.31 8.08 -15.32
N PHE A 104 10.78 8.58 -16.43
CA PHE A 104 11.19 9.79 -17.13
C PHE A 104 10.02 10.76 -17.22
N MET A 105 10.27 12.05 -17.06
CA MET A 105 9.27 13.12 -17.18
C MET A 105 9.28 13.65 -18.60
N LEU A 106 8.21 13.40 -19.33
CA LEU A 106 7.97 13.91 -20.67
C LEU A 106 7.14 15.20 -20.59
N ASP A 107 6.97 15.87 -21.73
CA ASP A 107 6.09 17.05 -21.80
C ASP A 107 4.63 16.65 -21.55
N GLY A 108 4.14 16.91 -20.33
CA GLY A 108 2.78 16.58 -19.90
C GLY A 108 2.51 15.09 -19.63
N ALA A 109 3.53 14.24 -19.57
CA ALA A 109 3.39 12.80 -19.38
C ALA A 109 4.62 12.16 -18.69
N TYR A 110 4.55 10.86 -18.46
CA TYR A 110 5.60 10.07 -17.84
C TYR A 110 5.85 8.81 -18.66
N ALA A 111 7.12 8.38 -18.75
CA ALA A 111 7.50 7.08 -19.28
C ALA A 111 8.13 6.25 -18.16
N GLU A 112 7.54 5.09 -17.84
CA GLU A 112 8.02 4.21 -16.79
C GLU A 112 8.45 2.85 -17.37
N PRO A 113 9.75 2.52 -17.33
CA PRO A 113 10.20 1.20 -17.72
C PRO A 113 9.99 0.18 -16.61
N SER A 114 9.52 -1.00 -17.00
CA SER A 114 9.39 -2.16 -16.13
C SER A 114 10.50 -3.16 -16.43
N PHE A 115 11.20 -3.62 -15.39
CA PHE A 115 12.28 -4.60 -15.51
C PHE A 115 11.99 -5.87 -14.69
N LYS A 116 12.54 -7.00 -15.12
CA LYS A 116 12.45 -8.26 -14.37
C LYS A 116 12.84 -8.08 -12.90
N ASN A 117 11.99 -8.60 -12.01
CA ASN A 117 12.14 -8.58 -10.55
C ASN A 117 12.35 -7.19 -9.93
N ASN A 118 12.05 -6.10 -10.65
CA ASN A 118 12.33 -4.72 -10.24
C ASN A 118 13.79 -4.49 -9.81
N ARG A 119 14.76 -5.29 -10.31
CA ARG A 119 16.18 -5.24 -9.91
C ARG A 119 17.19 -5.40 -11.05
N GLY A 120 16.74 -5.81 -12.25
CA GLY A 120 17.61 -6.12 -13.40
C GLY A 120 17.83 -4.96 -14.38
N TRP A 121 17.69 -3.70 -13.96
CA TRP A 121 17.67 -2.54 -14.86
C TRP A 121 19.02 -2.20 -15.51
N ASN A 122 20.12 -2.78 -15.01
CA ASN A 122 21.46 -2.64 -15.60
C ASN A 122 21.81 -3.80 -16.55
N ASP A 123 21.00 -4.86 -16.58
CA ASP A 123 21.34 -6.08 -17.31
C ASP A 123 20.55 -6.13 -18.63
N PRO A 124 21.22 -6.39 -19.77
CA PRO A 124 20.55 -6.53 -21.05
C PRO A 124 19.49 -7.66 -21.05
N GLY A 125 18.36 -7.42 -21.71
CA GLY A 125 17.29 -8.41 -21.90
C GLY A 125 16.32 -8.54 -20.70
N ASN A 126 16.42 -7.62 -19.75
CA ASN A 126 15.54 -7.56 -18.59
C ASN A 126 14.41 -6.53 -18.70
N LEU A 127 14.41 -5.68 -19.75
CA LEU A 127 13.30 -4.78 -20.03
C LEU A 127 12.05 -5.59 -20.41
N LEU A 128 10.95 -5.37 -19.70
CA LEU A 128 9.67 -6.03 -19.91
C LEU A 128 8.72 -5.16 -20.72
N SER A 129 8.60 -3.89 -20.33
CA SER A 129 7.74 -2.92 -20.99
C SER A 129 8.19 -1.49 -20.73
N ILE A 130 7.69 -0.55 -21.52
CA ILE A 130 7.70 0.89 -21.22
C ILE A 130 6.26 1.36 -21.24
N SER A 131 5.81 1.95 -20.13
CA SER A 131 4.45 2.47 -19.96
C SER A 131 4.46 3.98 -20.02
N PHE A 132 3.58 4.56 -20.83
CA PHE A 132 3.39 5.99 -20.96
C PHE A 132 2.08 6.40 -20.30
N THR A 133 2.14 7.24 -19.28
CA THR A 133 0.98 7.66 -18.47
C THR A 133 0.93 9.18 -18.35
N VAL A 134 -0.26 9.74 -18.15
CA VAL A 134 -0.43 11.18 -17.85
C VAL A 134 -0.15 11.44 -16.36
N GLU A 135 -0.54 10.50 -15.50
CA GLU A 135 -0.35 10.62 -14.05
C GLU A 135 1.04 10.15 -13.64
N ALA A 136 1.60 10.82 -12.64
CA ALA A 136 2.91 10.50 -12.10
C ALA A 136 2.87 9.12 -11.40
N PRO A 137 3.81 8.20 -11.69
CA PRO A 137 3.82 6.84 -11.13
C PRO A 137 3.78 6.75 -9.59
N GLN A 138 4.22 7.80 -8.89
CA GLN A 138 4.24 7.86 -7.41
C GLN A 138 2.96 8.45 -6.80
N ARG A 139 2.02 8.89 -7.65
CA ARG A 139 0.79 9.58 -7.24
C ARG A 139 -0.47 8.80 -7.62
N ALA A 140 -0.36 7.83 -8.52
CA ALA A 140 -1.49 7.06 -9.01
C ALA A 140 -1.13 5.58 -9.14
N CYS A 141 -2.14 4.72 -9.06
CA CYS A 141 -1.96 3.31 -9.39
C CYS A 141 -1.60 3.16 -10.87
N ARG A 142 -0.80 2.15 -11.19
CA ARG A 142 -0.50 1.81 -12.57
C ARG A 142 -1.75 1.22 -13.23
N PRO A 143 -2.25 1.78 -14.36
CA PRO A 143 -3.42 1.24 -15.04
C PRO A 143 -3.28 -0.23 -15.46
N GLU A 144 -2.05 -0.70 -15.68
CA GLU A 144 -1.76 -2.10 -16.02
C GLU A 144 -2.13 -3.08 -14.90
N ASP A 145 -2.17 -2.60 -13.65
CA ASP A 145 -2.49 -3.41 -12.47
C ASP A 145 -3.98 -3.73 -12.35
N ASP A 146 -4.85 -3.16 -13.20
CA ASP A 146 -6.30 -3.43 -13.18
C ASP A 146 -6.65 -4.90 -13.39
N ASP A 147 -5.74 -5.67 -14.00
CA ASP A 147 -5.84 -7.13 -14.15
C ASP A 147 -4.98 -7.92 -13.17
N CYS A 148 -4.51 -7.29 -12.08
CA CYS A 148 -3.68 -7.98 -11.09
C CYS A 148 -4.46 -9.14 -10.45
N PRO A 149 -4.08 -10.41 -10.72
CA PRO A 149 -4.87 -11.57 -10.33
C PRO A 149 -4.93 -11.78 -8.81
N SER A 150 -4.08 -11.09 -8.05
CA SER A 150 -4.04 -11.16 -6.60
C SER A 150 -5.06 -10.25 -5.92
N CYS A 151 -5.52 -9.17 -6.56
CA CYS A 151 -6.38 -8.19 -5.90
C CYS A 151 -7.59 -7.69 -6.70
N CYS A 152 -7.60 -7.81 -8.04
CA CYS A 152 -8.64 -7.21 -8.88
C CYS A 152 -10.03 -7.85 -8.70
N ASP A 153 -10.08 -9.13 -8.31
CA ASP A 153 -11.31 -9.92 -8.19
C ASP A 153 -11.82 -10.05 -6.75
N LEU A 154 -11.24 -9.30 -5.81
CA LEU A 154 -11.60 -9.38 -4.38
C LEU A 154 -12.86 -8.58 -4.03
N LEU A 155 -13.24 -7.61 -4.86
CA LEU A 155 -14.49 -6.87 -4.71
C LEU A 155 -15.67 -7.73 -5.17
N VAL A 156 -16.62 -7.98 -4.28
CA VAL A 156 -17.89 -8.63 -4.62
C VAL A 156 -18.98 -7.58 -4.73
N ARG A 157 -19.61 -7.47 -5.90
CA ARG A 157 -20.68 -6.49 -6.15
C ARG A 157 -22.05 -7.02 -5.74
N ALA A 158 -22.88 -6.15 -5.18
CA ALA A 158 -24.28 -6.45 -4.88
C ALA A 158 -25.07 -6.68 -6.19
N LYS A 159 -26.09 -7.55 -6.15
CA LYS A 159 -27.01 -7.72 -7.28
C LYS A 159 -28.03 -6.57 -7.27
N ALA A 160 -28.27 -5.98 -8.44
CA ALA A 160 -29.17 -4.86 -8.80
C ALA A 160 -30.36 -4.57 -7.85
N PRO A 161 -30.79 -3.28 -7.72
CA PRO A 161 -30.61 -2.20 -8.70
C PRO A 161 -29.40 -1.27 -8.46
N ASP A 162 -28.84 -1.22 -7.26
CA ASP A 162 -27.74 -0.33 -6.92
C ASP A 162 -26.43 -1.12 -6.86
N SER A 163 -25.60 -0.99 -7.89
CA SER A 163 -24.35 -1.74 -8.12
C SER A 163 -23.23 -1.36 -7.13
N GLY A 164 -23.46 -1.53 -5.82
CA GLY A 164 -22.49 -1.22 -4.77
C GLY A 164 -21.70 -2.44 -4.28
N VAL A 165 -20.96 -2.26 -3.18
CA VAL A 165 -20.18 -3.33 -2.52
C VAL A 165 -21.12 -4.29 -1.76
N TYR A 166 -21.01 -5.60 -2.02
CA TYR A 166 -21.51 -6.62 -1.10
C TYR A 166 -20.48 -6.78 0.02
N VAL A 167 -20.68 -6.02 1.11
CA VAL A 167 -19.71 -5.87 2.20
C VAL A 167 -19.25 -7.22 2.78
N GLU A 168 -20.18 -8.07 3.23
CA GLU A 168 -19.84 -9.36 3.86
C GLU A 168 -19.04 -10.29 2.94
N GLN A 169 -19.46 -10.43 1.68
CA GLN A 169 -18.75 -11.29 0.73
C GLN A 169 -17.39 -10.70 0.34
N THR A 170 -17.28 -9.36 0.30
CA THR A 170 -16.00 -8.67 0.05
C THR A 170 -15.04 -8.83 1.23
N ILE A 171 -15.51 -8.70 2.48
CA ILE A 171 -14.71 -8.97 3.67
C ILE A 171 -14.21 -10.42 3.67
N ALA A 172 -15.09 -11.39 3.36
CA ALA A 172 -14.72 -12.79 3.27
C ALA A 172 -13.67 -13.05 2.17
N ALA A 173 -13.81 -12.45 0.99
CA ALA A 173 -12.85 -12.56 -0.10
C ALA A 173 -11.47 -11.97 0.28
N LEU A 174 -11.46 -10.79 0.91
CA LEU A 174 -10.23 -10.16 1.40
C LEU A 174 -9.57 -11.00 2.50
N ALA A 175 -10.33 -11.52 3.46
CA ALA A 175 -9.81 -12.38 4.52
C ALA A 175 -9.20 -13.67 3.94
N GLY A 176 -9.85 -14.30 2.95
CA GLY A 176 -9.32 -15.46 2.25
C GLY A 176 -8.01 -15.16 1.50
N ALA A 177 -7.94 -14.02 0.80
CA ALA A 177 -6.74 -13.58 0.11
C ALA A 177 -5.58 -13.23 1.07
N ALA A 178 -5.89 -12.66 2.23
CA ALA A 178 -4.92 -12.36 3.27
C ALA A 178 -4.34 -13.66 3.87
N ALA A 179 -5.20 -14.64 4.17
CA ALA A 179 -4.76 -15.96 4.64
C ALA A 179 -3.89 -16.70 3.61
N ALA A 180 -4.12 -16.48 2.32
CA ALA A 180 -3.31 -17.01 1.23
C ALA A 180 -2.01 -16.21 0.96
N GLY A 181 -1.76 -15.11 1.68
CA GLY A 181 -0.57 -14.26 1.49
C GLY A 181 -0.58 -13.43 0.20
N LEU A 182 -1.74 -13.28 -0.45
CA LEU A 182 -1.89 -12.47 -1.67
C LEU A 182 -2.02 -10.98 -1.36
N ILE A 183 -2.54 -10.66 -0.19
CA ILE A 183 -2.63 -9.31 0.35
C ILE A 183 -2.19 -9.31 1.81
N ILE A 184 -1.73 -8.16 2.29
CA ILE A 184 -1.27 -7.97 3.68
C ILE A 184 -2.12 -6.86 4.30
N GLU A 185 -2.86 -7.22 5.34
CA GLU A 185 -3.63 -6.26 6.14
C GLU A 185 -2.70 -5.29 6.88
N SER A 186 -3.07 -4.01 6.87
CA SER A 186 -2.31 -2.99 7.55
C SER A 186 -2.70 -2.90 9.03
N PRO A 187 -1.74 -3.01 9.98
CA PRO A 187 -2.05 -2.95 11.41
C PRO A 187 -2.32 -1.53 11.92
N ARG A 188 -2.25 -0.51 11.06
CA ARG A 188 -2.46 0.91 11.42
C ARG A 188 -3.85 1.43 11.03
N TRP A 189 -4.78 0.52 10.75
CA TRP A 189 -6.16 0.78 10.36
C TRP A 189 -7.07 -0.24 11.04
N VAL A 190 -8.38 -0.08 10.86
CA VAL A 190 -9.37 -1.01 11.41
C VAL A 190 -9.13 -2.41 10.82
N PRO A 191 -8.98 -3.45 11.68
CA PRO A 191 -8.89 -4.83 11.20
C PRO A 191 -10.13 -5.23 10.40
N LEU A 192 -9.96 -6.02 9.34
CA LEU A 192 -11.07 -6.54 8.54
C LEU A 192 -12.12 -7.27 9.39
N ALA A 193 -11.67 -8.01 10.40
CA ALA A 193 -12.54 -8.74 11.32
C ALA A 193 -13.45 -7.81 12.15
N ASP A 194 -13.01 -6.58 12.41
CA ASP A 194 -13.72 -5.60 13.23
C ASP A 194 -14.57 -4.64 12.38
N LEU A 195 -14.32 -4.60 11.06
CA LEU A 195 -14.88 -3.59 10.15
C LEU A 195 -16.42 -3.56 10.16
N HIS A 196 -17.06 -4.73 10.06
CA HIS A 196 -18.52 -4.81 10.02
C HIS A 196 -19.16 -4.45 11.37
N ALA A 197 -18.62 -4.95 12.48
CA ALA A 197 -19.15 -4.66 13.82
C ALA A 197 -19.03 -3.17 14.19
N LEU A 198 -17.88 -2.55 13.88
CA LEU A 198 -17.67 -1.12 14.04
C LEU A 198 -18.65 -0.29 13.19
N HIS A 199 -18.88 -0.67 11.94
CA HIS A 199 -19.86 0.02 11.09
C HIS A 199 -21.28 -0.12 11.64
N ALA A 200 -21.68 -1.33 12.04
CA ALA A 200 -22.99 -1.61 12.62
C ALA A 200 -23.24 -0.86 13.94
N SER A 201 -22.18 -0.59 14.73
CA SER A 201 -22.28 0.21 15.95
C SER A 201 -22.70 1.66 15.70
N ARG A 202 -22.43 2.17 14.49
CA ARG A 202 -22.68 3.56 14.07
C ARG A 202 -21.95 4.59 14.94
N LEU A 203 -20.90 4.21 15.68
CA LEU A 203 -20.11 5.09 16.53
C LEU A 203 -19.14 5.97 15.73
N MET A 204 -18.79 5.56 14.52
CA MET A 204 -17.90 6.28 13.60
C MET A 204 -18.71 6.76 12.38
N GLU A 205 -18.32 7.88 11.77
CA GLU A 205 -18.89 8.34 10.49
C GLU A 205 -18.36 7.48 9.34
N ARG A 206 -17.13 6.99 9.48
CA ARG A 206 -16.41 6.20 8.50
C ARG A 206 -15.52 5.15 9.18
N VAL A 207 -15.64 3.90 8.72
CA VAL A 207 -14.78 2.79 9.15
C VAL A 207 -14.01 2.28 7.94
N GLU A 208 -12.67 2.24 7.99
CA GLU A 208 -11.85 1.82 6.86
C GLU A 208 -10.80 0.78 7.26
N SER A 209 -10.73 -0.29 6.47
CA SER A 209 -9.62 -1.23 6.47
C SER A 209 -8.76 -1.04 5.23
N GLN A 210 -7.44 -1.19 5.40
CA GLN A 210 -6.47 -1.05 4.32
C GLN A 210 -5.59 -2.29 4.18
N LEU A 211 -5.39 -2.77 2.95
CA LEU A 211 -4.60 -3.98 2.65
C LEU A 211 -3.68 -3.75 1.45
N SER A 212 -2.41 -4.19 1.53
CA SER A 212 -1.46 -4.07 0.43
C SER A 212 -1.39 -5.36 -0.39
N CYS A 213 -1.54 -5.26 -1.70
CA CYS A 213 -1.35 -6.40 -2.60
C CYS A 213 0.13 -6.80 -2.68
N THR A 214 0.44 -8.09 -2.51
CA THR A 214 1.83 -8.55 -2.54
C THR A 214 2.42 -8.56 -3.95
N ALA A 215 1.59 -8.68 -4.99
CA ALA A 215 1.99 -8.66 -6.39
C ALA A 215 2.15 -7.23 -6.93
N CYS A 216 1.08 -6.44 -6.98
CA CYS A 216 1.09 -5.10 -7.61
C CYS A 216 1.35 -3.93 -6.63
N LYS A 217 1.45 -4.18 -5.32
CA LYS A 217 1.73 -3.18 -4.28
C LYS A 217 0.66 -2.09 -4.07
N ARG A 218 -0.37 -2.02 -4.91
CA ARG A 218 -1.58 -1.20 -4.67
C ARG A 218 -2.14 -1.47 -3.28
N ILE A 219 -2.63 -0.41 -2.64
CA ILE A 219 -3.37 -0.48 -1.39
C ILE A 219 -4.85 -0.53 -1.71
N ILE A 220 -5.53 -1.55 -1.21
CA ILE A 220 -6.98 -1.70 -1.20
C ILE A 220 -7.51 -0.94 0.00
N CYS A 221 -8.44 -0.02 -0.21
CA CYS A 221 -9.17 0.69 0.83
C CYS A 221 -10.63 0.28 0.76
N LEU A 222 -11.10 -0.50 1.73
CA LEU A 222 -12.52 -0.82 1.91
C LEU A 222 -13.08 0.11 2.98
N THR A 223 -13.96 1.02 2.58
CA THR A 223 -14.53 2.05 3.45
C THR A 223 -16.03 1.87 3.60
N LEU A 224 -16.49 1.78 4.84
CA LEU A 224 -17.91 1.76 5.18
C LEU A 224 -18.30 3.10 5.81
N TYR A 225 -19.16 3.85 5.12
CA TYR A 225 -19.69 5.12 5.61
C TYR A 225 -20.99 4.89 6.39
N ARG A 226 -21.24 5.73 7.40
CA ARG A 226 -22.47 5.69 8.19
C ARG A 226 -23.70 5.97 7.35
N GLU A 227 -23.65 7.01 6.51
CA GLU A 227 -24.81 7.54 5.76
C GLU A 227 -24.62 7.51 4.22
N SER A 228 -23.58 6.82 3.72
CA SER A 228 -23.28 6.73 2.28
C SER A 228 -22.94 5.28 1.87
N PRO A 229 -23.04 4.94 0.57
CA PRO A 229 -22.60 3.63 0.09
C PRO A 229 -21.14 3.33 0.43
N ALA A 230 -20.84 2.06 0.65
CA ALA A 230 -19.47 1.60 0.86
C ALA A 230 -18.62 1.82 -0.41
N THR A 231 -17.33 2.11 -0.23
CA THR A 231 -16.37 2.25 -1.32
C THR A 231 -15.28 1.17 -1.24
N PHE A 232 -14.74 0.80 -2.40
CA PHE A 232 -13.63 -0.13 -2.56
C PHE A 232 -12.65 0.49 -3.55
N GLU A 233 -11.59 1.10 -3.04
CA GLU A 233 -10.66 1.90 -3.85
C GLU A 233 -9.28 1.25 -3.91
N PHE A 234 -8.59 1.43 -5.03
CA PHE A 234 -7.17 1.13 -5.14
C PHE A 234 -6.38 2.43 -5.14
N THR A 235 -5.37 2.52 -4.29
CA THR A 235 -4.54 3.71 -4.16
C THR A 235 -3.06 3.36 -3.98
N VAL A 236 -2.18 4.35 -4.15
CA VAL A 236 -0.77 4.25 -3.81
C VAL A 236 -0.55 4.48 -2.31
N PHE A 237 0.55 3.94 -1.78
CA PHE A 237 0.87 4.01 -0.35
C PHE A 237 0.79 5.44 0.25
N ASN A 238 1.27 6.45 -0.48
CA ASN A 238 1.31 7.83 0.03
C ASN A 238 -0.09 8.42 0.21
N GLU A 239 -1.01 8.15 -0.72
CA GLU A 239 -2.39 8.61 -0.64
C GLU A 239 -3.16 7.80 0.41
N ALA A 240 -3.03 6.46 0.41
CA ALA A 240 -3.57 5.60 1.46
C ALA A 240 -3.20 6.09 2.88
N ARG A 241 -1.94 6.50 3.08
CA ARG A 241 -1.45 7.02 4.36
C ARG A 241 -2.14 8.32 4.78
N GLN A 242 -2.57 9.15 3.83
CA GLN A 242 -3.23 10.44 4.09
C GLN A 242 -4.73 10.32 4.34
N ARG A 243 -5.32 9.14 4.06
CA ARG A 243 -6.76 8.94 4.26
C ARG A 243 -7.18 9.11 5.73
N PRO A 244 -8.35 9.72 5.99
CA PRO A 244 -8.85 9.92 7.36
C PRO A 244 -9.05 8.61 8.12
N LEU A 245 -8.77 8.65 9.42
CA LEU A 245 -9.04 7.59 10.38
C LEU A 245 -9.58 8.23 11.66
N GLU A 246 -10.87 8.05 11.89
CA GLU A 246 -11.51 8.48 13.14
C GLU A 246 -10.96 7.68 14.32
N ALA A 247 -11.17 8.22 15.53
CA ALA A 247 -10.87 7.47 16.74
C ALA A 247 -11.69 6.18 16.77
N ILE A 248 -11.01 5.03 16.78
CA ILE A 248 -11.66 3.74 16.93
C ILE A 248 -12.19 3.67 18.38
N PRO A 249 -13.50 3.50 18.60
CA PRO A 249 -14.06 3.45 19.94
C PRO A 249 -13.59 2.18 20.68
N PRO A 250 -13.55 2.22 22.03
CA PRO A 250 -13.24 1.04 22.85
C PRO A 250 -14.15 -0.15 22.52
N VAL A 251 -13.60 -1.38 22.57
CA VAL A 251 -14.29 -2.60 22.16
C VAL A 251 -15.57 -2.84 22.98
N GLU A 252 -15.63 -2.38 24.22
CA GLU A 252 -16.81 -2.46 25.10
C GLU A 252 -18.06 -1.78 24.53
N GLN A 253 -17.89 -0.88 23.56
CA GLN A 253 -19.00 -0.13 22.96
C GLN A 253 -19.59 -0.81 21.72
N TRP A 254 -18.91 -1.81 21.13
CA TRP A 254 -19.33 -2.38 19.84
C TRP A 254 -19.03 -3.88 19.65
N GLY A 255 -18.07 -4.44 20.39
CA GLY A 255 -17.66 -5.84 20.30
C GLY A 255 -18.65 -6.78 20.97
N ASP A 256 -18.72 -8.00 20.46
CA ASP A 256 -19.42 -9.11 21.13
C ASP A 256 -18.54 -9.77 22.21
N ASP A 257 -19.10 -10.73 22.96
CA ASP A 257 -18.40 -11.42 24.04
C ASP A 257 -17.10 -12.09 23.58
N LEU A 258 -17.08 -12.62 22.35
CA LEU A 258 -15.89 -13.26 21.78
C LEU A 258 -14.81 -12.23 21.50
N ARG A 259 -15.16 -11.10 20.88
CA ARG A 259 -14.22 -10.04 20.57
C ARG A 259 -13.70 -9.35 21.82
N LEU A 260 -14.54 -9.16 22.84
CA LEU A 260 -14.13 -8.66 24.16
C LEU A 260 -13.14 -9.61 24.84
N ALA A 261 -13.36 -10.93 24.75
CA ALA A 261 -12.41 -11.90 25.28
C ALA A 261 -11.06 -11.85 24.55
N GLN A 262 -11.06 -11.69 23.22
CA GLN A 262 -9.84 -11.49 22.43
C GLN A 262 -9.15 -10.17 22.76
N ASP A 263 -9.92 -9.10 23.00
CA ASP A 263 -9.39 -7.78 23.31
C ASP A 263 -8.64 -7.79 24.64
N ARG A 264 -9.19 -8.44 25.68
CA ARG A 264 -8.53 -8.60 27.00
C ARG A 264 -7.13 -9.24 26.91
N ASP A 265 -6.91 -10.09 25.92
CA ASP A 265 -5.63 -10.78 25.71
C ASP A 265 -4.68 -10.01 24.76
N ALA A 266 -5.14 -8.88 24.19
CA ALA A 266 -4.37 -8.04 23.28
C ALA A 266 -3.48 -7.03 24.02
N MET A 267 -2.65 -6.31 23.24
CA MET A 267 -1.92 -5.15 23.75
C MET A 267 -2.84 -3.93 23.75
N HIS A 268 -2.79 -3.15 24.83
CA HIS A 268 -3.55 -1.91 24.99
C HIS A 268 -2.61 -0.73 25.20
N TYR A 269 -2.93 0.39 24.57
CA TYR A 269 -2.24 1.66 24.83
C TYR A 269 -2.35 2.05 26.32
N VAL A 270 -1.24 2.51 26.91
CA VAL A 270 -1.20 3.05 28.28
C VAL A 270 -0.79 4.53 28.26
N ASP A 271 0.36 4.86 27.66
CA ASP A 271 0.93 6.21 27.65
C ASP A 271 1.88 6.38 26.45
N HIS A 272 2.23 7.62 26.09
CA HIS A 272 3.26 7.89 25.09
C HIS A 272 3.85 9.30 25.22
N GLN A 273 5.07 9.48 24.72
CA GLN A 273 5.65 10.79 24.44
C GLN A 273 5.71 10.99 22.92
N PRO A 274 5.04 12.01 22.36
CA PRO A 274 5.02 12.26 20.93
C PRO A 274 6.41 12.29 20.30
N GLY A 275 6.61 11.48 19.26
CA GLY A 275 7.87 11.38 18.53
C GLY A 275 8.99 10.63 19.25
N SER A 276 8.78 10.13 20.47
CA SER A 276 9.81 9.49 21.29
C SER A 276 9.49 8.04 21.66
N TRP A 277 8.43 7.78 22.42
CA TRP A 277 8.16 6.44 22.93
C TRP A 277 6.67 6.17 23.12
N PHE A 278 6.31 4.89 23.15
CA PHE A 278 4.96 4.38 23.42
C PHE A 278 5.02 3.28 24.47
N LEU A 279 4.08 3.29 25.40
CA LEU A 279 3.88 2.26 26.42
C LEU A 279 2.56 1.53 26.15
N VAL A 280 2.63 0.19 26.12
CA VAL A 280 1.46 -0.67 26.01
C VAL A 280 1.46 -1.73 27.12
N GLU A 281 0.29 -2.22 27.47
CA GLU A 281 0.09 -3.30 28.44
C GLU A 281 -0.55 -4.51 27.76
N GLN A 282 -0.11 -5.71 28.11
CA GLN A 282 -0.80 -6.96 27.77
C GLN A 282 -0.82 -7.85 29.01
N GLN A 283 -2.02 -8.19 29.50
CA GLN A 283 -2.23 -9.08 30.64
C GLN A 283 -1.37 -8.70 31.88
N GLY A 284 -1.33 -7.42 32.25
CA GLY A 284 -0.54 -6.94 33.40
C GLY A 284 0.94 -6.69 33.11
N THR A 285 1.43 -7.03 31.92
CA THR A 285 2.84 -6.84 31.51
C THR A 285 2.99 -5.58 30.68
N LEU A 286 3.93 -4.71 31.06
CA LEU A 286 4.24 -3.48 30.34
C LEU A 286 5.34 -3.68 29.29
N PHE A 287 5.11 -3.11 28.10
CA PHE A 287 6.04 -3.07 26.99
C PHE A 287 6.27 -1.64 26.56
N LEU A 288 7.54 -1.25 26.43
CA LEU A 288 7.97 0.08 26.03
C LEU A 288 8.63 -0.01 24.64
N GLU A 289 8.05 0.69 23.67
CA GLU A 289 8.73 0.97 22.40
C GLU A 289 9.48 2.29 22.53
N ALA A 290 10.82 2.21 22.51
CA ALA A 290 11.72 3.33 22.63
C ALA A 290 12.32 3.65 21.25
N ARG A 291 12.12 4.88 20.73
CA ARG A 291 12.86 5.34 19.56
C ARG A 291 14.29 5.69 19.93
N TYR A 292 15.22 5.36 19.03
CA TYR A 292 16.63 5.64 19.19
C TYR A 292 17.29 5.97 17.85
N TRP A 293 18.39 6.71 17.89
CA TRP A 293 19.19 7.06 16.72
C TRP A 293 20.32 6.04 16.52
N ARG A 294 20.38 5.41 15.35
CA ARG A 294 21.53 4.57 14.95
C ARG A 294 22.71 5.44 14.56
N ASN A 295 22.44 6.54 13.87
CA ASN A 295 23.38 7.59 13.51
C ASN A 295 22.59 8.90 13.26
N SER A 296 23.27 9.97 12.85
CA SER A 296 22.65 11.28 12.60
C SER A 296 21.57 11.32 11.49
N MET A 297 21.41 10.24 10.71
CA MET A 297 20.48 10.17 9.58
C MET A 297 19.50 8.99 9.64
N VAL A 298 19.63 8.10 10.63
CA VAL A 298 18.85 6.86 10.71
C VAL A 298 18.36 6.67 12.14
N ASP A 299 17.04 6.72 12.32
CA ASP A 299 16.35 6.33 13.54
C ASP A 299 15.82 4.88 13.45
N SER A 300 15.46 4.32 14.60
CA SER A 300 14.89 2.99 14.74
C SER A 300 14.12 2.92 16.07
N SER A 301 13.48 1.79 16.37
CA SER A 301 12.84 1.55 17.66
C SER A 301 13.24 0.19 18.22
N ALA A 302 13.28 0.10 19.55
CA ALA A 302 13.44 -1.14 20.28
C ALA A 302 12.18 -1.35 21.13
N LEU A 303 11.59 -2.54 21.04
CA LEU A 303 10.48 -2.94 21.88
C LEU A 303 11.01 -3.77 23.03
N ILE A 304 10.91 -3.29 24.26
CA ILE A 304 11.36 -4.02 25.44
C ILE A 304 10.20 -4.32 26.37
N ARG A 305 10.26 -5.46 27.05
CA ARG A 305 9.43 -5.73 28.22
C ARG A 305 10.06 -5.05 29.43
N LEU A 306 9.27 -4.28 30.17
CA LEU A 306 9.73 -3.72 31.44
C LEU A 306 9.91 -4.83 32.46
N ASP A 307 11.02 -4.82 33.19
CA ASP A 307 11.19 -5.69 34.34
C ASP A 307 10.42 -5.15 35.57
N GLN A 308 10.49 -5.89 36.68
CA GLN A 308 9.78 -5.52 37.89
C GLN A 308 10.27 -4.18 38.48
N ALA A 309 11.59 -3.92 38.45
CA ALA A 309 12.16 -2.70 38.99
C ALA A 309 11.80 -1.49 38.12
N GLU A 310 11.82 -1.64 36.80
CA GLU A 310 11.38 -0.62 35.85
C GLU A 310 9.88 -0.36 35.98
N THR A 311 9.07 -1.40 36.18
CA THR A 311 7.62 -1.28 36.41
C THR A 311 7.32 -0.52 37.70
N ASP A 312 8.02 -0.84 38.80
CA ASP A 312 7.82 -0.16 40.08
C ASP A 312 8.34 1.29 40.03
N SER A 313 9.43 1.54 39.29
CA SER A 313 9.94 2.88 39.03
C SER A 313 8.97 3.70 38.18
N TYR A 314 8.34 3.10 37.17
CA TYR A 314 7.27 3.73 36.40
C TYR A 314 6.05 4.04 37.27
N ARG A 315 5.63 3.13 38.16
CA ARG A 315 4.50 3.40 39.07
C ARG A 315 4.77 4.55 40.03
N ALA A 316 6.03 4.77 40.43
CA ALA A 316 6.43 5.86 41.32
C ALA A 316 6.71 7.18 40.59
N GLY A 317 7.40 7.13 39.45
CA GLY A 317 7.88 8.29 38.69
C GLY A 317 7.06 8.65 37.45
N GLY A 318 6.13 7.78 37.04
CA GLY A 318 5.22 7.98 35.92
C GLY A 318 5.95 8.23 34.60
N HIS A 319 5.36 9.13 33.82
CA HIS A 319 5.80 9.52 32.48
C HIS A 319 7.27 9.98 32.41
N ASP A 320 7.74 10.73 33.41
CA ASP A 320 9.10 11.28 33.44
C ASP A 320 10.16 10.17 33.55
N TYR A 321 9.87 9.12 34.31
CA TYR A 321 10.76 7.97 34.43
C TYR A 321 10.95 7.27 33.08
N LEU A 322 9.87 7.06 32.31
CA LEU A 322 9.97 6.42 30.99
C LEU A 322 10.74 7.27 30.00
N SER A 323 10.56 8.60 30.04
CA SER A 323 11.32 9.51 29.19
C SER A 323 12.83 9.44 29.48
N GLU A 324 13.22 9.35 30.75
CA GLU A 324 14.63 9.17 31.13
C GLU A 324 15.14 7.77 30.75
N LEU A 325 14.34 6.71 30.93
CA LEU A 325 14.71 5.36 30.52
C LEU A 325 14.95 5.28 29.00
N VAL A 326 14.10 5.90 28.20
CA VAL A 326 14.25 5.95 26.74
C VAL A 326 15.51 6.70 26.33
N HIS A 327 15.84 7.80 27.01
CA HIS A 327 17.11 8.51 26.80
C HIS A 327 18.34 7.64 27.10
N GLN A 328 18.26 6.81 28.13
CA GLN A 328 19.31 5.84 28.47
C GLN A 328 19.41 4.72 27.42
N ILE A 329 18.27 4.21 26.94
CA ILE A 329 18.22 3.24 25.84
C ILE A 329 18.90 3.83 24.61
N ASP A 330 18.51 5.02 24.18
CA ASP A 330 19.08 5.70 23.00
C ASP A 330 20.61 5.83 23.11
N LYS A 331 21.09 6.41 24.23
CA LYS A 331 22.52 6.59 24.48
C LYS A 331 23.33 5.30 24.53
N SER A 332 22.71 4.19 24.92
CA SER A 332 23.40 2.90 24.98
C SER A 332 23.71 2.32 23.60
N GLY A 333 23.06 2.81 22.54
CA GLY A 333 23.13 2.22 21.22
C GLY A 333 22.57 0.80 21.21
N PRO A 334 21.24 0.61 21.34
CA PRO A 334 20.60 -0.69 21.54
C PRO A 334 20.69 -1.61 20.31
N HIS A 335 21.30 -1.11 19.23
CA HIS A 335 21.63 -1.86 18.04
C HIS A 335 23.00 -2.54 18.08
N THR A 336 23.76 -2.37 19.17
CA THR A 336 25.09 -2.96 19.36
C THR A 336 25.06 -4.01 20.46
N ASP A 337 25.76 -5.14 20.26
CA ASP A 337 25.77 -6.28 21.19
C ASP A 337 26.24 -5.93 22.62
N GLY A 338 26.99 -4.83 22.77
CA GLY A 338 27.47 -4.33 24.07
C GLY A 338 26.42 -3.55 24.87
N SER A 339 25.28 -3.19 24.26
CA SER A 339 24.20 -2.51 24.97
C SER A 339 23.41 -3.48 25.85
N PRO A 340 23.04 -3.10 27.09
CA PRO A 340 22.17 -3.91 27.94
C PRO A 340 20.78 -4.13 27.34
N TYR A 341 20.37 -3.32 26.36
CA TYR A 341 19.06 -3.42 25.72
C TYR A 341 19.08 -4.24 24.42
N PHE A 342 20.26 -4.60 23.90
CA PHE A 342 20.36 -5.34 22.64
C PHE A 342 19.65 -6.70 22.70
N GLN A 343 19.87 -7.46 23.77
CA GLN A 343 19.24 -8.77 23.97
C GLN A 343 17.79 -8.67 24.46
N ARG A 344 17.36 -7.47 24.88
CA ARG A 344 16.00 -7.20 25.38
C ARG A 344 15.05 -6.73 24.29
N ASP A 345 15.59 -6.30 23.15
CA ASP A 345 14.83 -5.84 22.00
C ASP A 345 14.07 -7.01 21.34
N LEU A 346 12.78 -7.07 21.62
CA LEU A 346 11.88 -8.13 21.17
C LEU A 346 11.67 -8.11 19.65
N TYR A 347 11.94 -6.99 18.97
CA TYR A 347 11.89 -6.93 17.51
C TYR A 347 13.04 -7.68 16.83
N ARG A 348 14.03 -8.17 17.59
CA ARG A 348 15.09 -9.06 17.08
C ARG A 348 14.73 -10.53 17.18
N GLY A 349 13.67 -10.86 17.90
CA GLY A 349 13.22 -12.23 18.12
C GLY A 349 12.47 -12.82 16.92
N PRO A 350 12.24 -14.15 16.94
CA PRO A 350 11.47 -14.85 15.90
C PRO A 350 10.02 -14.37 15.80
N ASP A 351 9.45 -13.85 16.88
CA ASP A 351 8.06 -13.36 16.96
C ASP A 351 7.90 -11.87 16.60
N SER A 352 8.97 -11.22 16.12
CA SER A 352 9.01 -9.79 15.83
C SER A 352 7.86 -9.30 14.96
N ALA A 353 7.53 -10.02 13.88
CA ALA A 353 6.44 -9.65 12.98
C ALA A 353 5.07 -9.61 13.68
N ASN A 354 4.80 -10.60 14.55
CA ASN A 354 3.55 -10.64 15.31
C ASN A 354 3.50 -9.54 16.36
N LEU A 355 4.59 -9.32 17.09
CA LEU A 355 4.70 -8.24 18.08
C LEU A 355 4.54 -6.87 17.45
N SER A 356 5.19 -6.61 16.30
CA SER A 356 5.01 -5.36 15.57
C SER A 356 3.56 -5.17 15.10
N LYS A 357 2.87 -6.25 14.71
CA LYS A 357 1.44 -6.19 14.34
C LYS A 357 0.58 -5.82 15.56
N CYS A 358 0.73 -6.54 16.67
CA CYS A 358 -0.03 -6.30 17.91
C CYS A 358 0.23 -4.90 18.47
N PHE A 359 1.49 -4.46 18.49
CA PHE A 359 1.88 -3.15 18.99
C PHE A 359 1.28 -2.03 18.14
N ALA A 360 1.40 -2.13 16.81
CA ALA A 360 0.85 -1.14 15.89
C ALA A 360 -0.69 -1.03 16.00
N ALA A 361 -1.38 -2.16 16.22
CA ALA A 361 -2.82 -2.17 16.49
C ALA A 361 -3.16 -1.48 17.82
N ALA A 362 -2.40 -1.73 18.88
CA ALA A 362 -2.62 -1.12 20.20
C ALA A 362 -2.51 0.41 20.18
N ILE A 363 -1.59 0.95 19.40
CA ILE A 363 -1.33 2.40 19.34
C ILE A 363 -2.03 3.09 18.16
N VAL A 364 -2.91 2.40 17.43
CA VAL A 364 -3.52 2.90 16.17
C VAL A 364 -4.16 4.28 16.33
N ASN A 365 -4.75 4.54 17.50
CA ASN A 365 -5.41 5.79 17.86
C ASN A 365 -4.48 6.91 18.35
N HIS A 366 -3.20 6.61 18.59
CA HIS A 366 -2.28 7.47 19.36
C HIS A 366 -1.03 7.88 18.57
N THR A 367 -0.91 7.44 17.31
CA THR A 367 0.19 7.90 16.46
C THR A 367 -0.03 9.35 16.02
N TRP A 368 1.06 10.10 15.83
CA TRP A 368 0.98 11.45 15.25
C TRP A 368 0.22 11.49 13.91
N ILE A 369 0.35 10.44 13.09
CA ILE A 369 -0.43 10.33 11.84
C ILE A 369 -1.93 10.20 12.15
N ALA A 370 -2.31 9.45 13.18
CA ALA A 370 -3.70 9.36 13.62
C ALA A 370 -4.22 10.71 14.14
N GLU A 371 -3.40 11.49 14.85
CA GLU A 371 -3.76 12.86 15.26
C GLU A 371 -3.97 13.78 14.05
N GLN A 372 -3.08 13.74 13.06
CA GLN A 372 -3.24 14.50 11.82
C GLN A 372 -4.51 14.13 11.05
N ARG A 373 -4.82 12.83 10.97
CA ARG A 373 -6.01 12.32 10.28
C ARG A 373 -7.34 12.70 10.95
N ARG A 374 -7.33 13.10 12.23
CA ARG A 374 -8.52 13.60 12.94
C ARG A 374 -8.75 15.09 12.76
N GLY A 375 -7.70 15.84 12.42
CA GLY A 375 -7.75 17.29 12.22
C GLY A 375 -8.03 17.74 10.78
N SER A 376 -8.02 16.79 9.83
CA SER A 376 -8.38 16.94 8.42
C SER A 376 -9.80 16.47 8.18
#